data_AF-A0A7Y2XYT9-F1
#
_entry.id   AF-A0A7Y2XYT9-F1
#
_cell.length_a   1.000
_cell.length_b   1.000
_cell.length_c   1.000
_cell.angle_alpha   90.00
_cell.angle_beta   90.00
_cell.angle_gamma   90.00
#
_symmetry.space_group_name_H-M   'P 1'
#
loop_
_entity.id
_entity.type
_entity.pdbx_description
1 polymer ?
#
loop_
_entity_poly.entity_id
_entity_poly.type
_entity_poly.pdbx_seq_one_letter_code
_entity_poly.pdbx_strand_id
1 'polypeptide(L)' 'MKRLTAKDFDPKLLELYDFYAHGMITKRQFLDGAAKFAVAGLTATA' A
#
# COMPACT_ATOMS: atom_id res chain seq x y z
N MET A 1 12.43 8.88 14.72
CA MET A 1 11.26 8.55 13.87
C MET A 1 10.59 7.31 14.43
N LYS A 2 9.27 7.35 14.65
CA LYS A 2 8.49 6.17 15.07
C LYS A 2 8.41 5.20 13.87
N ARG A 3 8.76 3.92 14.06
CA ARG A 3 8.57 2.89 13.03
C ARG A 3 7.07 2.71 12.80
N LEU A 4 6.65 2.85 11.54
CA LEU A 4 5.31 2.48 11.11
C LEU A 4 5.16 0.95 11.17
N THR A 5 3.96 0.51 11.45
CA THR A 5 3.57 -0.91 11.51
C THR A 5 2.51 -1.19 10.47
N ALA A 6 2.20 -2.48 10.22
CA ALA A 6 1.13 -2.85 9.29
C ALA A 6 -0.23 -2.20 9.64
N LYS A 7 -0.48 -1.88 10.92
CA LYS A 7 -1.70 -1.22 11.36
C LYS A 7 -1.82 0.23 10.89
N ASP A 8 -0.72 0.84 10.48
CA ASP A 8 -0.68 2.22 9.99
C ASP A 8 -1.02 2.30 8.49
N PHE A 9 -1.31 1.16 7.84
CA PHE A 9 -1.65 1.07 6.42
C PHE A 9 -3.04 0.47 6.24
N ASP A 10 -3.68 0.83 5.12
CA ASP A 10 -4.96 0.24 4.74
C ASP A 10 -4.78 -1.27 4.47
N PRO A 11 -5.62 -2.14 5.05
CA PRO A 11 -5.50 -3.59 4.87
C PRO A 11 -5.54 -4.01 3.40
N LYS A 12 -6.29 -3.29 2.55
CA LYS A 12 -6.39 -3.60 1.13
C LYS A 12 -5.11 -3.26 0.36
N LEU A 13 -4.33 -2.27 0.84
CA LEU A 13 -3.00 -1.98 0.31
C LEU A 13 -2.02 -3.11 0.65
N LEU A 14 -2.14 -3.68 1.86
CA LEU A 14 -1.32 -4.81 2.27
C LEU A 14 -1.61 -6.07 1.45
N GLU A 15 -2.89 -6.35 1.13
CA GLU A 15 -3.26 -7.44 0.22
C GLU A 15 -2.69 -7.24 -1.19
N LEU A 16 -2.75 -6.02 -1.74
CA LEU A 16 -2.11 -5.71 -3.03
C LEU A 16 -0.60 -5.93 -3.01
N TYR A 17 0.05 -5.57 -1.90
CA TYR A 17 1.47 -5.82 -1.72
C TYR A 17 1.77 -7.32 -1.63
N ASP A 18 0.92 -8.09 -0.94
CA ASP A 18 1.06 -9.54 -0.84
C ASP A 18 1.00 -10.21 -2.22
N PHE A 19 0.02 -9.86 -3.05
CA PHE A 19 -0.06 -10.34 -4.43
C PHE A 19 1.17 -10.00 -5.26
N TYR A 20 1.75 -8.82 -5.05
CA TYR A 20 2.98 -8.42 -5.72
C TYR A 20 4.21 -9.20 -5.22
N ALA A 21 4.35 -9.34 -3.89
CA ALA A 21 5.45 -10.05 -3.25
C ALA A 21 5.46 -11.55 -3.61
N HIS A 22 4.28 -12.14 -3.77
CA HIS A 22 4.11 -13.52 -4.22
C HIS A 22 4.09 -13.68 -5.75
N GLY A 23 4.27 -12.60 -6.52
CA GLY A 23 4.38 -12.65 -7.98
C GLY A 23 3.06 -12.88 -8.73
N MET A 24 1.92 -12.74 -8.07
CA MET A 24 0.59 -12.84 -8.70
C MET A 24 0.29 -11.62 -9.58
N ILE A 25 0.82 -10.46 -9.23
CA ILE A 25 0.69 -9.23 -10.03
C ILE A 25 2.05 -8.59 -10.30
N THR A 26 2.16 -7.91 -11.44
CA THR A 26 3.37 -7.15 -11.78
C THR A 26 3.47 -5.86 -10.96
N LYS A 27 4.70 -5.31 -10.83
CA LYS A 27 4.94 -3.99 -10.20
C LYS A 27 4.00 -2.90 -10.71
N ARG A 28 3.70 -2.89 -12.01
CA ARG A 28 2.82 -1.86 -12.61
C ARG A 28 1.37 -2.00 -12.17
N GLN A 29 0.88 -3.23 -12.09
CA GLN A 29 -0.46 -3.53 -11.55
C GLN A 29 -0.57 -3.18 -10.06
N PHE A 30 0.49 -3.45 -9.28
CA PHE A 30 0.55 -3.02 -7.89
C PHE A 30 0.46 -1.50 -7.74
N LEU A 31 1.27 -0.74 -8.50
CA LEU A 31 1.28 0.72 -8.43
C LEU A 31 -0.05 1.34 -8.87
N ASP A 32 -0.70 0.78 -9.89
CA ASP A 32 -2.02 1.21 -10.35
C ASP A 32 -3.11 1.01 -9.27
N GLY A 33 -3.09 -0.14 -8.59
CA GLY A 33 -3.98 -0.41 -7.46
C GLY A 33 -3.66 0.42 -6.21
N ALA A 34 -2.38 0.61 -5.91
CA ALA A 34 -1.89 1.34 -4.74
C ALA A 34 -2.14 2.85 -4.83
N ALA A 35 -2.19 3.42 -6.05
CA ALA A 35 -2.43 4.85 -6.27
C ALA A 35 -3.73 5.35 -5.60
N LYS A 36 -4.75 4.49 -5.47
CA LYS A 36 -6.02 4.80 -4.80
C LYS A 36 -5.88 5.02 -3.29
N PHE A 37 -4.86 4.44 -2.67
CA PHE A 37 -4.58 4.53 -1.24
C PHE A 37 -3.58 5.64 -0.91
N ALA A 38 -2.79 6.10 -1.89
CA ALA A 38 -1.84 7.19 -1.72
C ALA A 38 -2.51 8.54 -1.45
N VAL A 39 -3.74 8.75 -1.95
CA VAL A 39 -4.52 9.97 -1.74
C VAL A 39 -4.90 10.16 -0.24
N ALA A 40 -5.00 9.07 0.52
CA ALA A 40 -5.31 9.11 1.96
C ALA A 40 -4.06 9.19 2.86
N GLY A 41 -2.87 8.84 2.36
CA GLY A 41 -1.63 8.87 3.16
C GLY A 41 -1.00 10.26 3.30
N LEU A 42 -1.23 11.15 2.33
CA LEU A 42 -0.77 12.53 2.36
C LEU A 42 -1.57 13.40 3.35
N THR A 43 -2.82 13.02 3.65
CA THR A 43 -3.69 13.76 4.59
C THR A 43 -3.51 13.34 6.04
N ALA A 44 -3.02 12.13 6.32
CA ALA A 44 -2.72 11.68 7.68
C ALA A 44 -1.33 12.12 8.20
N THR A 45 -0.54 12.81 7.36
CA THR A 45 0.80 13.32 7.70
C THR A 45 0.88 14.84 7.82
N ALA A 46 -0.27 15.55 7.79
CA ALA A 46 -0.36 16.99 8.06
C ALA A 46 -0.76 17.27 9.52
#